data_AF-K0F987-F1
#
_entry.id   AF-K0F987-F1
#
_cell.length_a   1.000
_cell.length_b   1.000
_cell.length_c   1.000
_cell.angle_alpha   90.00
_cell.angle_beta   90.00
_cell.angle_gamma   90.00
#
_symmetry.space_group_name_H-M   'P 1'
#
loop_
_entity.id
_entity.type
_entity.pdbx_description
1 polymer ?
#
loop_
_entity_poly.entity_id
_entity_poly.type
_entity_poly.pdbx_seq_one_letter_code
_entity_poly.pdbx_strand_id
1 'polypeptide(L)' 'MEWLIVTLLFAVTSIGVFLLTGSLVQALLVGALVWVVALGVVAIL' A
#
# COMPACT_ATOMS: atom_id res chain seq x y z
N MET A 1 -1.76 -16.62 4.11
CA MET A 1 -2.25 -15.41 4.84
C MET A 1 -1.67 -14.13 4.25
N GLU A 2 -0.57 -14.23 3.50
CA GLU A 2 0.17 -13.08 3.00
C GLU A 2 -0.67 -12.14 2.15
N TRP A 3 -1.57 -12.66 1.29
CA TRP A 3 -2.44 -11.82 0.46
C TRP A 3 -3.31 -10.86 1.28
N LEU A 4 -3.82 -11.28 2.44
CA LEU A 4 -4.56 -10.39 3.34
C LEU A 4 -3.65 -9.26 3.84
N ILE A 5 -2.43 -9.60 4.25
CA ILE A 5 -1.44 -8.63 4.73
C ILE A 5 -1.11 -7.64 3.61
N VAL A 6 -0.81 -8.12 2.39
CA VAL A 6 -0.49 -7.29 1.23
C VAL A 6 -1.62 -6.30 0.90
N THR A 7 -2.88 -6.77 0.90
CA THR A 7 -4.04 -5.90 0.68
C THR A 7 -4.24 -4.90 1.82
N LEU A 8 -4.06 -5.31 3.07
CA LEU A 8 -4.16 -4.41 4.22
C LEU A 8 -3.04 -3.36 4.22
N LEU A 9 -1.82 -3.70 3.81
CA LEU A 9 -0.71 -2.76 3.67
C LEU A 9 -1.05 -1.67 2.64
N PHE A 10 -1.59 -2.06 1.47
CA PHE A 10 -2.08 -1.09 0.49
C PHE A 10 -3.16 -0.17 1.10
N ALA A 11 -4.16 -0.75 1.77
CA ALA A 11 -5.27 0.00 2.34
C ALA A 11 -4.81 0.99 3.43
N VAL A 12 -4.05 0.52 4.42
CA VAL A 12 -3.58 1.33 5.55
C VAL A 12 -2.62 2.43 5.07
N THR A 13 -1.74 2.13 4.12
CA THR A 13 -0.83 3.13 3.53
C THR A 13 -1.62 4.21 2.80
N SER A 14 -2.56 3.81 1.92
CA SER A 14 -3.36 4.76 1.15
C SER A 14 -4.19 5.66 2.07
N ILE A 15 -4.84 5.08 3.09
CA ILE A 15 -5.63 5.82 4.06
C ILE A 15 -4.73 6.77 4.88
N GLY A 16 -3.60 6.28 5.39
CA GLY A 16 -2.67 7.09 6.18
C GLY A 16 -2.14 8.29 5.39
N VAL A 17 -1.70 8.08 4.15
CA VAL A 17 -1.22 9.17 3.28
C VAL A 17 -2.34 10.14 2.93
N PHE A 18 -3.54 9.65 2.65
CA PHE A 18 -4.70 10.51 2.38
C PHE A 18 -5.03 11.40 3.58
N LEU A 19 -5.05 10.84 4.79
CA LEU A 19 -5.31 11.60 6.01
C LEU A 19 -4.23 12.65 6.30
N LEU A 20 -2.97 12.37 6.00
CA LEU A 20 -1.85 13.28 6.27
C LEU A 20 -1.69 14.38 5.22
N THR A 21 -2.06 14.12 3.96
CA THR A 21 -1.80 15.05 2.84
C THR A 21 -3.06 15.68 2.25
N GLY A 22 -4.24 15.08 2.48
CA GLY A 22 -5.49 15.44 1.82
C GLY A 22 -5.53 15.11 0.32
N SER A 23 -4.47 14.51 -0.25
CA SER A 23 -4.36 14.26 -1.69
C SER A 23 -4.64 12.81 -2.03
N LEU A 24 -5.79 12.55 -2.68
CA LEU A 24 -6.16 11.21 -3.16
C LEU A 24 -5.14 10.66 -4.17
N VAL A 25 -4.62 11.50 -5.06
CA VAL A 25 -3.67 11.08 -6.10
C VAL A 25 -2.36 10.62 -5.46
N GLN A 26 -1.80 11.40 -4.53
CA GLN A 26 -0.58 10.99 -3.82
C GLN A 26 -0.81 9.75 -2.97
N ALA A 27 -1.95 9.65 -2.29
CA ALA A 27 -2.31 8.50 -1.49
C ALA A 27 -2.33 7.19 -2.30
N LEU A 28 -2.97 7.21 -3.47
CA LEU A 28 -3.02 6.04 -4.34
C LEU A 28 -1.67 5.71 -4.97
N LEU A 29 -0.87 6.72 -5.36
CA LEU A 29 0.47 6.48 -5.88
C LEU A 29 1.39 5.84 -4.83
N VAL A 30 1.42 6.38 -3.62
CA VAL A 30 2.23 5.81 -2.52
C VAL A 30 1.70 4.44 -2.11
N GLY A 31 0.39 4.27 -2.01
CA GLY A 31 -0.24 2.98 -1.77
C GLY A 31 0.17 1.95 -2.81
N ALA A 32 0.08 2.29 -4.11
CA ALA A 32 0.46 1.41 -5.20
C ALA A 32 1.95 1.06 -5.17
N LEU A 33 2.83 2.02 -4.87
CA LEU A 33 4.26 1.77 -4.69
C LEU A 33 4.51 0.73 -3.57
N VAL A 34 3.90 0.92 -2.40
CA VAL A 34 4.00 -0.03 -1.29
C VAL A 34 3.43 -1.40 -1.67
N TRP A 35 2.34 -1.43 -2.43
CA TRP A 35 1.74 -2.68 -2.89
C TRP A 35 2.67 -3.45 -3.82
N VAL A 36 3.30 -2.80 -4.79
CA VAL A 36 4.30 -3.41 -5.68
C VAL A 36 5.48 -3.95 -4.88
N VAL A 37 5.98 -3.20 -3.91
CA VAL A 37 7.07 -3.66 -3.02
C VAL A 37 6.64 -4.88 -2.23
N ALA A 38 5.45 -4.88 -1.64
CA ALA A 38 4.93 -6.00 -0.87
C ALA A 38 4.73 -7.26 -1.74
N LEU A 39 4.25 -7.11 -2.98
CA LEU A 39 4.19 -8.21 -3.95
C LEU A 39 5.58 -8.78 -4.25
N GLY A 40 6.58 -7.91 -4.43
CA GLY A 40 7.96 -8.32 -4.62
C GLY A 40 8.51 -9.12 -3.43
N VAL A 41 8.20 -8.72 -2.20
CA VAL A 41 8.59 -9.45 -0.98
C VAL A 41 7.91 -10.82 -0.90
N VAL A 42 6.61 -10.91 -1.21
CA VAL A 42 5.89 -12.20 -1.21
C VAL A 42 6.41 -13.14 -2.29
N ALA A 43 6.89 -12.63 -3.43
CA ALA A 43 7.42 -13.45 -4.50
C ALA A 43 8.80 -14.08 -4.18
N ILE A 44 9.55 -13.50 -3.24
CA ILE A 44 10.90 -13.98 -2.85
C ILE A 44 10.92 -14.76 -1.53
N LEU A 45 9.81 -14.74 -0.77
CA LEU A 45 9.63 -15.53 0.45
C LEU A 45 9.18 -16.96 0.08
#